data_AF-A0A4R2JXR2-F1
#
_entry.id   AF-A0A4R2JXR2-F1
#
_cell.length_a   1.000
_cell.length_b   1.000
_cell.length_c   1.000
_cell.angle_alpha   90.00
_cell.angle_beta   90.00
_cell.angle_gamma   90.00
#
_symmetry.space_group_name_H-M   'P 1'
#
loop_
_entity.id
_entity.type
_entity.pdbx_description
1 polymer ?
#
loop_
_entity_poly.entity_id
_entity_poly.type
_entity_poly.pdbx_seq_one_letter_code
_entity_poly.pdbx_strand_id
1 'polypeptide(L)'
;MSGYEVVEGPIVETQDGTVTASAHCTGTKKIIGGGHEALDGSSDHLWEVSVSRPVDQNHWVAIMRSTAPGAHRARAYAICVNA
;
A
#
# COMPACT_ATOMS: atom_id res chain seq x y z
N MET A 1 19.92 19.22 0.52
CA MET A 1 19.73 17.84 1.02
C MET A 1 18.60 17.24 0.22
N SER A 2 18.85 16.15 -0.51
CA SER A 2 17.77 15.41 -1.18
C SER A 2 17.04 14.61 -0.10
N GLY A 3 15.78 14.96 0.15
CA GLY A 3 14.93 14.27 1.14
C GLY A 3 14.24 13.05 0.55
N TYR A 4 13.64 12.23 1.43
CA TYR A 4 12.64 11.24 1.03
C TYR A 4 11.24 11.84 1.17
N GLU A 5 10.29 11.32 0.41
CA GLU A 5 8.85 11.57 0.59
C GLU A 5 8.13 10.23 0.75
N VAL A 6 7.05 10.22 1.53
CA VAL A 6 6.11 9.10 1.57
C VAL A 6 4.93 9.47 0.70
N VAL A 7 4.70 8.70 -0.37
CA VAL A 7 3.55 8.86 -1.26
C VAL A 7 2.53 7.79 -0.92
N GLU A 8 1.32 8.22 -0.60
CA GLU A 8 0.20 7.34 -0.31
C GLU A 8 -0.57 7.02 -1.60
N GLY A 9 -0.90 5.75 -1.76
CA GLY A 9 -1.82 5.29 -2.79
C GLY A 9 -3.28 5.61 -2.46
N PRO A 10 -4.20 5.40 -3.41
CA PRO A 10 -5.62 5.50 -3.13
C PRO A 10 -6.04 4.47 -2.07
N ILE A 11 -7.05 4.84 -1.28
CA ILE A 11 -7.75 3.88 -0.43
C ILE A 11 -8.61 3.00 -1.33
N VAL A 12 -8.42 1.69 -1.22
CA VAL A 12 -9.20 0.69 -1.93
C VAL A 12 -10.14 0.02 -0.93
N GLU A 13 -11.39 -0.16 -1.33
CA GLU A 13 -12.41 -0.86 -0.57
C GLU A 13 -12.76 -2.17 -1.27
N THR A 14 -12.97 -3.22 -0.49
CA THR A 14 -13.45 -4.50 -0.99
C THR A 14 -14.53 -5.09 -0.10
N GLN A 15 -15.46 -5.84 -0.68
CA GLN A 15 -16.42 -6.68 0.05
C GLN A 15 -16.01 -8.16 0.11
N ASP A 16 -15.07 -8.59 -0.74
CA ASP A 16 -14.62 -9.99 -0.81
C ASP A 16 -13.41 -10.28 0.09
N GLY A 17 -12.99 -9.27 0.86
CA GLY A 17 -11.85 -9.29 1.76
C GLY A 17 -10.49 -9.12 1.08
N THR A 18 -10.36 -9.21 -0.25
CA THR A 18 -9.07 -9.08 -0.95
C THR A 18 -8.89 -7.67 -1.52
N VAL A 19 -7.81 -7.00 -1.11
CA VAL A 19 -7.45 -5.66 -1.59
C VAL A 19 -6.13 -5.75 -2.36
N THR A 20 -6.12 -5.24 -3.60
CA THR A 20 -4.89 -4.90 -4.31
C THR A 20 -4.74 -3.38 -4.29
N ALA A 21 -3.70 -2.89 -3.63
CA ALA A 21 -3.39 -1.47 -3.52
C ALA A 21 -2.02 -1.16 -4.11
N SER A 22 -1.87 0.03 -4.68
CA SER A 22 -0.61 0.50 -5.27
C SER A 22 -0.30 1.94 -4.86
N ALA A 23 0.99 2.27 -4.86
CA ALA A 23 1.49 3.63 -4.67
C ALA A 23 2.59 3.91 -5.69
N HIS A 24 2.62 5.13 -6.24
CA HIS A 24 3.56 5.54 -7.27
C HIS A 24 4.35 6.77 -6.84
N CYS A 25 5.68 6.71 -6.97
CA CYS A 25 6.52 7.89 -6.81
C CYS A 25 6.22 8.94 -7.88
N THR A 26 6.28 10.21 -7.50
CA THR A 26 5.99 11.32 -8.41
C THR A 26 7.22 11.66 -9.27
N GLY A 27 6.98 12.03 -10.53
CA GLY A 27 8.04 12.50 -11.44
C GLY A 27 9.15 11.48 -11.70
N THR A 28 10.40 11.90 -11.55
CA THR A 28 11.61 11.08 -11.77
C THR A 28 12.12 10.39 -10.49
N LYS A 29 11.36 10.45 -9.39
CA LYS A 29 11.74 9.84 -8.12
C LYS A 29 11.70 8.32 -8.19
N LYS A 30 12.56 7.68 -7.39
CA LYS A 30 12.68 6.22 -7.31
C LYS A 30 12.23 5.71 -5.94
N ILE A 31 11.64 4.52 -5.93
CA ILE A 31 11.30 3.79 -4.73
C ILE A 31 12.56 3.31 -4.02
N ILE A 32 12.63 3.55 -2.71
CA ILE A 32 13.60 2.94 -1.79
C ILE A 32 12.95 2.04 -0.75
N GLY A 33 11.61 2.04 -0.68
CA GLY A 33 10.82 1.23 0.22
C GLY A 33 9.33 1.51 0.07
N GLY A 34 8.52 0.86 0.88
CA GLY A 34 7.08 1.02 0.86
C GLY A 34 6.42 0.04 1.80
N GLY A 35 5.10 0.02 1.76
CA GLY A 35 4.30 -0.86 2.59
C GLY A 35 2.83 -0.70 2.32
N HIS A 36 2.05 -1.07 3.32
CA HIS A 36 0.61 -1.06 3.26
C HIS A 36 0.02 -0.74 4.63
N GLU A 37 -1.24 -0.34 4.62
CA GLU A 37 -1.99 0.03 5.81
C GLU A 37 -3.41 -0.50 5.66
N ALA A 38 -3.85 -1.29 6.64
CA ALA A 38 -5.26 -1.60 6.84
C ALA A 38 -5.91 -0.42 7.56
N LEU A 39 -7.05 0.05 7.04
CA LEU A 39 -7.74 1.25 7.49
C LEU A 39 -9.08 0.93 8.17
N ASP A 40 -9.23 -0.32 8.60
CA ASP A 40 -10.38 -0.74 9.37
C ASP A 40 -10.27 -0.15 10.79
N GLY A 41 -11.36 0.43 11.30
CA GLY A 41 -11.39 1.09 12.61
C GLY A 41 -11.28 0.15 13.82
N SER A 42 -10.99 -1.13 13.60
CA SER A 42 -10.91 -2.16 14.63
C SER A 42 -9.73 -3.10 14.38
N SER A 43 -9.08 -3.52 15.46
CA SER A 43 -7.91 -4.42 15.44
C SER A 43 -8.27 -5.91 15.49
N ASP A 44 -9.56 -6.25 15.46
CA ASP A 44 -10.06 -7.64 15.46
C ASP A 44 -10.16 -8.25 14.06
N HIS A 45 -9.97 -7.45 13.01
CA HIS A 45 -9.88 -7.93 11.65
C HIS A 45 -8.45 -8.37 11.34
N LEU A 46 -8.22 -9.69 11.28
CA LEU A 46 -6.92 -10.23 10.88
C LEU A 46 -6.71 -10.02 9.38
N TRP A 47 -5.62 -9.34 9.05
CA TRP A 47 -5.15 -9.11 7.69
C TRP A 47 -3.94 -9.97 7.37
N GLU A 48 -4.04 -10.71 6.27
CA GLU A 48 -2.95 -11.48 5.70
C GLU A 48 -2.37 -10.73 4.51
N VAL A 49 -1.03 -10.65 4.44
CA VAL A 49 -0.34 -9.92 3.38
C VAL A 49 0.36 -10.94 2.51
N SER A 50 -0.08 -11.08 1.26
CA SER A 50 0.53 -12.01 0.31
C SER A 50 1.60 -11.34 -0.56
N VAL A 51 1.47 -10.02 -0.79
CA VAL A 51 2.44 -9.23 -1.56
C VAL A 51 2.64 -7.88 -0.90
N SER A 52 3.89 -7.43 -0.78
CA SER A 52 4.25 -6.06 -0.43
C SER A 52 5.66 -5.80 -0.93
N ARG A 53 5.80 -5.27 -2.15
CA ARG A 53 7.10 -5.17 -2.85
C ARG A 53 7.09 -4.08 -3.93
N PRO A 54 8.26 -3.60 -4.37
CA PRO A 54 8.35 -2.82 -5.60
C PRO A 54 8.02 -3.71 -6.81
N VAL A 55 7.24 -3.16 -7.74
CA VAL A 55 6.99 -3.75 -9.05
C VAL A 55 8.04 -3.29 -10.05
N ASP A 56 8.41 -2.01 -9.98
CA ASP A 56 9.46 -1.38 -10.78
C ASP A 56 10.12 -0.23 -9.99
N GLN A 57 10.84 0.67 -10.68
CA GLN A 57 11.59 1.76 -10.05
C GLN A 57 10.71 2.83 -9.39
N ASN A 58 9.42 2.95 -9.72
CA ASN A 58 8.54 3.99 -9.19
C ASN A 58 7.21 3.46 -8.63
N HIS A 59 6.93 2.16 -8.73
CA HIS A 59 5.66 1.57 -8.34
C HIS A 59 5.79 0.51 -7.23
N TRP A 60 5.05 0.71 -6.13
CA TRP A 60 4.88 -0.27 -5.05
C TRP A 60 3.52 -0.92 -5.16
N VAL A 61 3.44 -2.24 -4.92
CA VAL A 61 2.16 -2.95 -4.84
C VAL A 61 2.06 -3.74 -3.55
N ALA A 62 0.86 -3.78 -3.00
CA ALA A 62 0.48 -4.62 -1.88
C ALA A 62 -0.81 -5.38 -2.20
N ILE A 63 -0.82 -6.67 -1.88
CA ILE A 63 -2.01 -7.52 -1.92
C ILE A 63 -2.26 -8.02 -0.51
N MET A 64 -3.42 -7.66 0.01
CA MET A 64 -3.83 -7.92 1.38
C MET A 64 -5.18 -8.64 1.38
N ARG A 65 -5.42 -9.51 2.34
CA ARG A 65 -6.67 -10.23 2.53
C ARG A 65 -7.14 -10.09 3.97
N SER A 66 -8.30 -9.50 4.18
CA SER A 66 -9.01 -9.59 5.45
C SER A 66 -9.68 -10.96 5.55
N THR A 67 -9.59 -11.57 6.73
CA THR A 67 -10.32 -12.81 7.07
C THR A 67 -11.65 -12.53 7.76
N ALA A 68 -11.92 -11.28 8.12
CA ALA A 68 -13.18 -10.86 8.71
C ALA A 68 -14.28 -10.68 7.64
N PRO A 69 -15.57 -10.82 8.01
CA PRO A 69 -16.68 -10.52 7.11
C PRO A 69 -16.92 -9.00 7.02
N GLY A 70 -17.27 -8.52 5.83
CA GLY A 70 -17.74 -7.15 5.64
C GLY A 70 -16.92 -6.35 4.62
N ALA A 71 -17.18 -5.05 4.56
CA ALA A 71 -16.41 -4.13 3.75
C ALA A 71 -15.11 -3.75 4.46
N HIS A 72 -14.00 -3.85 3.74
CA HIS A 72 -12.65 -3.64 4.26
C HIS A 72 -11.92 -2.60 3.44
N ARG A 73 -11.13 -1.77 4.11
CA ARG A 73 -10.40 -0.67 3.47
C ARG A 73 -8.91 -0.80 3.75
N ALA A 74 -8.11 -0.65 2.70
CA ALA A 74 -6.67 -0.62 2.83
C ALA A 74 -6.02 0.25 1.74
N ARG A 75 -4.74 0.57 1.92
CA ARG A 75 -3.93 1.28 0.92
C ARG A 75 -2.49 0.80 0.94
N ALA A 76 -1.76 1.14 -0.12
CA ALA A 76 -0.32 1.02 -0.18
C ALA A 76 0.33 2.40 0.01
N TYR A 77 1.60 2.42 0.41
CA TYR A 77 2.43 3.62 0.36
C TYR A 77 3.83 3.27 -0.18
N ALA A 78 4.47 4.27 -0.77
CA ALA A 78 5.84 4.19 -1.30
C ALA A 78 6.72 5.25 -0.64
N ILE A 79 7.96 4.89 -0.36
CA ILE A 79 9.00 5.81 0.12
C ILE A 79 9.90 6.14 -1.07
N CYS A 80 9.89 7.41 -1.47
CA CYS A 80 10.46 7.89 -2.72
C CYS A 80 11.61 8.87 -2.47
N VAL A 81 12.66 8.79 -3.28
CA VAL A 81 13.79 9.73 -3.27
C VAL A 81 14.05 10.29 -4.66
N ASN A 82 14.64 11.48 -4.75
CA ASN A 82 15.12 11.97 -6.04
C ASN A 82 16.23 11.03 -6.55
N ALA A 83 16.11 10.64 -7.81
CA ALA A 83 17.08 9.79 -8.51
C ALA A 83 18.42 10.49 -8.73
#